data_AF-A0A0D8IZU1-F1
#
_entry.id   AF-A0A0D8IZU1-F1
#
_cell.length_a   1.000
_cell.length_b   1.000
_cell.length_c   1.000
_cell.angle_alpha   90.00
_cell.angle_beta   90.00
_cell.angle_gamma   90.00
#
_symmetry.space_group_name_H-M   'P 1'
#
loop_
_entity.id
_entity.type
_entity.pdbx_description
1 polymer ?
#
loop_
_entity_poly.entity_id
_entity_poly.type
_entity_poly.pdbx_seq_one_letter_code
_entity_poly.pdbx_strand_id
1 'polypeptide(L)'
;MEYEIRNYSSYDDDPRFVVRSDTGNISNISDRMVRLAAKITEIYAGDIFYDIDTLNRVVESGKNHAWLLCLREDGTCLHDISFHRNELDGIEFDNFVYDGCGIEEYIQFWRLSCIDGDVELKRVYLTKQWRTRVQNEQMDQCK
;
A
#
# COMPACT_ATOMS: atom_id res chain seq x y z
N MET A 1 -0.72 -10.51 -13.65
CA MET A 1 -1.63 -11.32 -12.80
C MET A 1 -2.27 -10.34 -11.83
N GLU A 2 -3.58 -10.41 -11.55
CA GLU A 2 -4.22 -9.36 -10.72
C GLU A 2 -4.23 -9.76 -9.24
N TYR A 3 -3.95 -8.78 -8.39
CA TYR A 3 -3.99 -8.92 -6.93
C TYR A 3 -5.01 -7.93 -6.36
N GLU A 4 -5.43 -8.17 -5.13
CA GLU A 4 -6.34 -7.30 -4.39
C GLU A 4 -5.69 -7.01 -3.03
N ILE A 5 -5.69 -5.75 -2.62
CA ILE A 5 -5.16 -5.35 -1.32
C ILE A 5 -6.27 -5.56 -0.29
N ARG A 6 -5.97 -6.30 0.79
CA ARG A 6 -6.90 -6.52 1.88
C ARG A 6 -6.27 -6.23 3.23
N ASN A 7 -7.09 -5.75 4.16
CA ASN A 7 -6.67 -5.50 5.54
C ASN A 7 -6.14 -6.78 6.18
N TYR A 8 -4.94 -6.71 6.77
CA TYR A 8 -4.32 -7.87 7.43
C TYR A 8 -5.08 -8.34 8.67
N SER A 9 -5.75 -7.41 9.33
CA SER A 9 -6.53 -7.67 10.54
C SER A 9 -7.89 -6.99 10.44
N SER A 10 -8.89 -7.58 11.10
CA SER A 10 -10.18 -6.92 11.34
C SER A 10 -10.12 -5.89 12.48
N TYR A 11 -9.01 -5.82 13.22
CA TYR A 11 -8.79 -4.80 14.25
C TYR A 11 -8.13 -3.58 13.62
N ASP A 12 -8.93 -2.56 13.33
CA ASP A 12 -8.49 -1.37 12.60
C ASP A 12 -7.65 -0.38 13.41
N ASP A 13 -7.54 -0.56 14.73
CA ASP A 13 -6.82 0.34 15.64
C ASP A 13 -5.69 -0.35 16.42
N ASP A 14 -5.35 -1.59 16.07
CA ASP A 14 -4.27 -2.29 16.75
C ASP A 14 -2.91 -1.72 16.32
N PRO A 15 -2.09 -1.17 17.25
CA PRO A 15 -0.80 -0.55 16.93
C PRO A 15 0.22 -1.54 16.34
N ARG A 16 -0.03 -2.85 16.42
CA ARG A 16 0.77 -3.88 15.75
C ARG A 16 0.58 -3.86 14.24
N PHE A 17 -0.56 -3.38 13.76
CA PHE A 17 -0.96 -3.45 12.35
C PHE A 17 -1.31 -2.08 11.76
N VAL A 18 -1.54 -1.05 12.58
CA VAL A 18 -1.90 0.29 12.11
C VAL A 18 -1.19 1.36 12.93
N VAL A 19 -0.65 2.38 12.27
CA VAL A 19 -0.10 3.59 12.90
C VAL A 19 -0.68 4.80 12.16
N ARG A 20 -1.11 5.83 12.91
CA ARG A 20 -1.71 7.04 12.36
C ARG A 20 -1.05 8.30 12.89
N SER A 21 -1.06 9.36 12.08
CA SER A 21 -0.69 10.71 12.48
C SER A 21 -1.70 11.71 11.92
N ASP A 22 -2.09 12.68 12.74
CA ASP A 22 -3.20 13.63 12.55
C ASP A 22 -2.72 15.10 12.42
N THR A 23 -1.41 15.36 12.48
CA THR A 23 -0.86 16.72 12.64
C THR A 23 0.27 17.06 11.67
N GLY A 24 0.39 16.35 10.55
CA GLY A 24 1.49 16.50 9.58
C GLY A 24 2.86 16.06 10.14
N ASN A 25 2.97 15.82 11.44
CA ASN A 25 4.13 15.24 12.08
C ASN A 25 4.13 13.72 11.88
N ILE A 26 4.85 13.25 10.87
CA ILE A 26 4.91 11.82 10.53
C ILE A 26 5.97 11.03 11.31
N SER A 27 6.53 11.57 12.39
CA SER A 27 7.66 10.94 13.10
C SER A 27 7.37 9.51 13.57
N ASN A 28 6.13 9.23 13.98
CA ASN A 28 5.70 7.88 14.39
C ASN A 28 5.54 6.93 13.19
N ILE A 29 5.10 7.43 12.03
CA ILE A 29 5.05 6.68 10.77
C ILE A 29 6.46 6.36 10.32
N SER A 30 7.37 7.34 10.31
CA SER A 30 8.78 7.15 9.95
C SER A 30 9.49 6.18 10.89
N ASP A 31 9.31 6.30 12.21
CA ASP A 31 9.84 5.32 13.19
C ASP A 31 9.33 3.91 12.87
N ARG A 32 8.03 3.77 12.58
CA ARG A 32 7.46 2.48 12.22
C ARG A 32 8.05 1.90 10.93
N MET A 33 8.20 2.72 9.88
CA MET A 33 8.81 2.33 8.62
C MET A 33 10.25 1.82 8.84
N VAL A 34 11.07 2.56 9.59
CA VAL A 34 12.45 2.17 9.92
C VAL A 34 12.48 0.85 10.68
N ARG A 35 11.63 0.66 11.69
CA ARG A 35 11.57 -0.59 12.45
C ARG A 35 11.14 -1.78 11.61
N LEU A 36 10.23 -1.59 10.66
CA LEU A 36 9.81 -2.64 9.74
C LEU A 36 10.96 -3.02 8.80
N ALA A 37 11.61 -2.04 8.18
CA ALA A 37 12.77 -2.27 7.32
C ALA A 37 13.88 -2.99 8.08
N ALA A 38 14.32 -2.46 9.23
CA ALA A 38 15.38 -3.04 10.05
C ALA A 38 15.06 -4.46 10.57
N LYS A 39 13.78 -4.83 10.68
CA LYS A 39 13.37 -6.15 11.15
C LYS A 39 13.32 -7.19 10.03
N ILE A 40 12.98 -6.78 8.80
CA ILE A 40 12.68 -7.69 7.70
C ILE A 40 13.84 -7.80 6.71
N THR A 41 14.55 -6.68 6.48
CA THR A 41 15.63 -6.59 5.51
C THR A 41 16.96 -7.01 6.15
N GLU A 42 17.72 -7.86 5.47
CA GLU A 42 19.09 -8.22 5.82
C GLU A 42 20.11 -7.30 5.14
N ILE A 43 19.77 -6.79 3.96
CA ILE A 43 20.58 -5.84 3.18
C ILE A 43 19.68 -4.75 2.59
N TYR A 44 20.28 -3.59 2.28
CA TYR A 44 19.60 -2.43 1.70
C TYR A 44 18.42 -1.86 2.51
N ALA A 45 18.40 -2.09 3.83
CA ALA A 45 17.46 -1.45 4.76
C ALA A 45 17.41 0.09 4.63
N GLY A 46 18.51 0.69 4.16
CA GLY A 46 18.64 2.13 3.96
C GLY A 46 17.73 2.70 2.87
N ASP A 47 17.17 1.88 1.98
CA ASP A 47 16.25 2.33 0.94
C ASP A 47 14.99 2.99 1.54
N ILE A 48 14.63 2.59 2.76
CA ILE A 48 13.52 3.18 3.52
C ILE A 48 13.67 4.69 3.74
N PHE A 49 14.88 5.24 3.74
CA PHE A 49 15.09 6.67 3.89
C PHE A 49 14.63 7.46 2.67
N TYR A 50 14.74 6.89 1.46
CA TYR A 50 14.20 7.50 0.25
C TYR A 50 12.67 7.44 0.23
N ASP A 51 12.10 6.35 0.73
CA ASP A 51 10.64 6.20 0.89
C ASP A 51 10.09 7.22 1.89
N ILE A 52 10.79 7.45 3.01
CA ILE A 52 10.43 8.46 4.02
C ILE A 52 10.57 9.89 3.46
N ASP A 53 11.62 10.18 2.69
CA ASP A 53 11.77 11.49 2.03
C ASP A 53 10.62 11.75 1.05
N THR A 54 10.21 10.72 0.30
CA THR A 54 9.05 10.79 -0.61
C THR A 54 7.76 11.10 0.15
N LEU A 55 7.52 10.42 1.28
CA LEU A 55 6.37 10.70 2.15
C LEU A 55 6.38 12.14 2.67
N ASN A 56 7.52 12.62 3.19
CA ASN A 56 7.64 14.00 3.70
C ASN A 56 7.24 15.03 2.64
N ARG A 57 7.77 14.89 1.41
CA ARG A 57 7.46 15.82 0.32
C ARG A 57 5.96 15.86 -0.02
N VAL A 58 5.27 14.71 0.05
CA VAL A 58 3.84 14.67 -0.24
C VAL A 58 3.02 15.29 0.88
N VAL A 59 3.37 15.00 2.14
CA VAL A 59 2.74 15.60 3.32
C VAL A 59 2.91 17.12 3.30
N GLU A 60 4.12 17.62 3.02
CA GLU A 60 4.40 19.05 2.87
C GLU A 60 3.60 19.69 1.73
N SER A 61 3.37 18.95 0.64
CA SER A 61 2.56 19.43 -0.48
C SER A 61 1.05 19.42 -0.23
N GLY A 62 0.59 18.77 0.85
CA GLY A 62 -0.82 18.61 1.18
C GLY A 62 -1.62 17.78 0.16
N LYS A 63 -0.95 16.93 -0.62
CA LYS A 63 -1.60 16.12 -1.65
C LYS A 63 -2.05 14.78 -1.11
N ASN A 64 -3.23 14.36 -1.55
CA ASN A 64 -3.71 13.01 -1.30
C ASN A 64 -2.91 12.02 -2.15
N HIS A 65 -2.42 10.97 -1.51
CA HIS A 65 -1.61 9.96 -2.16
C HIS A 65 -1.63 8.65 -1.38
N ALA A 66 -1.39 7.54 -2.06
CA ALA A 66 -1.20 6.26 -1.41
C ALA A 66 -0.14 5.41 -2.09
N TRP A 67 0.58 4.66 -1.27
CA TRP A 67 1.57 3.70 -1.71
C TRP A 67 1.35 2.34 -1.05
N LEU A 68 1.91 1.34 -1.70
CA LEU A 68 2.19 0.05 -1.11
C LEU A 68 3.68 -0.05 -0.81
N LEU A 69 4.03 -0.03 0.48
CA LEU A 69 5.36 -0.36 0.96
C LEU A 69 5.49 -1.88 1.02
N CYS A 70 6.37 -2.44 0.19
CA CYS A 70 6.68 -3.86 0.18
C CYS A 70 8.07 -4.09 0.79
N LEU A 71 8.18 -5.08 1.68
CA LEU A 71 9.41 -5.43 2.38
C LEU A 71 9.82 -6.85 2.02
N ARG A 72 11.10 -7.03 1.67
CA ARG A 72 11.73 -8.32 1.35
C ARG A 72 13.08 -8.42 2.05
N GLU A 73 13.73 -9.58 1.98
CA GLU A 73 15.02 -9.80 2.68
C GLU A 73 16.12 -8.85 2.14
N ASP A 74 16.08 -8.49 0.87
CA ASP A 74 17.09 -7.66 0.22
C ASP A 74 16.64 -6.21 -0.04
N GLY A 75 15.68 -5.71 0.74
CA GLY A 75 15.38 -4.28 0.77
C GLY A 75 13.89 -3.95 0.80
N THR A 76 13.59 -2.70 0.47
CA THR A 76 12.23 -2.16 0.42
C THR A 76 11.89 -1.65 -0.97
N CYS A 77 10.60 -1.55 -1.27
CA CYS A 77 10.13 -0.75 -2.38
C CYS A 77 8.79 -0.08 -2.04
N LEU A 78 8.60 1.09 -2.62
CA LEU A 78 7.38 1.87 -2.48
C LEU A 78 6.70 1.96 -3.85
N HIS A 79 5.57 1.28 -3.99
CA HIS A 79 4.79 1.30 -5.22
C HIS A 79 3.67 2.32 -5.10
N ASP A 80 3.60 3.25 -6.05
CA ASP A 80 2.47 4.18 -6.18
C ASP A 80 1.20 3.39 -6.53
N ILE A 81 0.17 3.53 -5.69
CA ILE A 81 -1.15 2.91 -5.90
C ILE A 81 -2.25 3.97 -6.05
N SER A 82 -1.88 5.23 -6.30
CA SER A 82 -2.75 6.39 -6.37
C SER A 82 -3.55 6.51 -7.67
N PHE A 83 -3.57 5.47 -8.51
CA PHE A 83 -4.11 5.51 -9.86
C PHE A 83 -5.25 4.51 -10.10
N HIS A 84 -6.42 4.68 -9.49
CA HIS A 84 -7.67 4.13 -10.03
C HIS A 84 -8.83 5.13 -9.86
N ARG A 85 -9.63 5.27 -10.92
CA ARG A 85 -10.33 6.50 -11.37
C ARG A 85 -11.68 6.79 -10.70
N ASN A 86 -11.88 8.10 -10.50
CA ASN A 86 -13.13 8.90 -10.49
C ASN A 86 -14.12 8.58 -9.35
N GLU A 87 -14.66 9.53 -8.58
CA GLU A 87 -14.76 10.99 -8.65
C GLU A 87 -15.21 11.42 -7.24
N LEU A 88 -14.69 12.56 -6.73
CA LEU A 88 -15.21 13.28 -5.56
C LEU A 88 -15.21 12.48 -4.23
N ASP A 89 -14.36 12.91 -3.29
CA ASP A 89 -14.55 12.70 -1.84
C ASP A 89 -14.59 11.26 -1.29
N GLY A 90 -13.80 10.32 -1.83
CA GLY A 90 -13.70 8.99 -1.22
C GLY A 90 -12.76 8.06 -1.97
N ILE A 91 -11.54 7.88 -1.46
CA ILE A 91 -10.60 6.91 -2.02
C ILE A 91 -10.92 5.53 -1.45
N GLU A 92 -11.58 4.67 -2.24
CA GLU A 92 -11.69 3.24 -1.96
C GLU A 92 -10.50 2.49 -2.60
N PHE A 93 -9.75 1.75 -1.78
CA PHE A 93 -8.44 1.15 -2.14
C PHE A 93 -8.51 -0.33 -2.55
N ASP A 94 -9.61 -0.77 -3.15
CA ASP A 94 -9.90 -2.21 -3.20
C ASP A 94 -9.48 -2.94 -4.49
N ASN A 95 -8.94 -2.29 -5.52
CA ASN A 95 -8.53 -3.01 -6.75
C ASN A 95 -7.19 -2.52 -7.31
N PHE A 96 -6.08 -3.03 -6.77
CA PHE A 96 -4.73 -2.75 -7.24
C PHE A 96 -4.14 -3.89 -8.08
N VAL A 97 -3.94 -3.68 -9.38
CA VAL A 97 -3.27 -4.65 -10.24
C VAL A 97 -1.75 -4.47 -10.19
N TYR A 98 -1.06 -5.33 -9.44
CA TYR A 98 0.41 -5.43 -9.44
C TYR A 98 0.92 -6.25 -10.64
N ASP A 99 1.68 -5.62 -11.55
CA ASP A 99 2.28 -6.27 -12.74
C ASP A 99 3.83 -6.41 -12.64
N GLY A 100 4.38 -6.41 -11.42
CA GLY A 100 5.83 -6.51 -11.18
C GLY A 100 6.36 -7.93 -10.95
N CYS A 101 7.69 -8.11 -11.04
CA CYS A 101 8.40 -9.34 -10.69
C CYS A 101 8.08 -9.84 -9.26
N GLY A 102 8.28 -11.15 -9.07
CA GLY A 102 7.63 -12.04 -8.11
C GLY A 102 7.19 -11.44 -6.78
N ILE A 103 5.87 -11.22 -6.63
CA ILE A 103 5.23 -10.91 -5.34
C ILE A 103 5.67 -11.84 -4.20
N GLU A 104 6.02 -13.08 -4.55
CA GLU A 104 6.46 -14.17 -3.68
C GLU A 104 7.79 -13.84 -2.96
N GLU A 105 8.54 -12.85 -3.44
CA GLU A 105 9.78 -12.39 -2.82
C GLU A 105 9.52 -11.43 -1.65
N TYR A 106 8.32 -10.85 -1.56
CA TYR A 106 7.96 -9.94 -0.47
C TYR A 106 7.38 -10.68 0.73
N ILE A 107 7.90 -10.33 1.91
CA ILE A 107 7.51 -10.91 3.20
C ILE A 107 6.33 -10.15 3.80
N GLN A 108 6.30 -8.82 3.65
CA GLN A 108 5.22 -7.99 4.17
C GLN A 108 4.84 -6.83 3.25
N PHE A 109 3.57 -6.46 3.36
CA PHE A 109 2.97 -5.33 2.66
C PHE A 109 2.30 -4.38 3.65
N TRP A 110 2.52 -3.09 3.44
CA TRP A 110 1.92 -2.03 4.23
C TRP A 110 1.39 -0.95 3.30
N ARG A 111 0.10 -0.64 3.42
CA ARG A 111 -0.50 0.51 2.76
C ARG A 111 -0.10 1.77 3.53
N LEU A 112 0.51 2.71 2.83
CA LEU A 112 0.81 4.05 3.33
C LEU A 112 -0.13 5.03 2.63
N SER A 113 -1.00 5.69 3.39
CA SER A 113 -1.99 6.62 2.88
C SER A 113 -1.77 7.99 3.50
N CYS A 114 -1.78 9.04 2.67
CA CYS A 114 -1.81 10.44 3.08
C CYS A 114 -3.09 11.04 2.51
N ILE A 115 -4.06 11.36 3.36
CA ILE A 115 -5.41 11.80 2.95
C ILE A 115 -5.79 12.98 3.82
N ASP A 116 -5.99 14.14 3.20
CA ASP A 116 -6.43 15.38 3.84
C ASP A 116 -5.55 15.80 5.03
N GLY A 117 -4.25 15.44 4.98
CA GLY A 117 -3.26 15.71 6.03
C GLY A 117 -3.09 14.58 7.06
N ASP A 118 -4.02 13.62 7.10
CA ASP A 118 -3.90 12.43 7.93
C ASP A 118 -3.02 11.39 7.23
N VAL A 119 -2.08 10.82 7.99
CA VAL A 119 -1.17 9.78 7.48
C VAL A 119 -1.42 8.47 8.22
N GLU A 120 -1.73 7.41 7.47
CA GLU A 120 -1.93 6.06 7.99
C GLU A 120 -0.92 5.09 7.36
N LEU A 121 -0.30 4.27 8.19
CA LEU A 121 0.48 3.11 7.77
C LEU A 121 -0.21 1.84 8.29
N LYS A 122 -0.79 1.04 7.40
CA LYS A 122 -1.63 -0.11 7.73
C LYS A 122 -1.12 -1.39 7.06
N ARG A 123 -1.00 -2.47 7.83
CA ARG A 123 -0.60 -3.78 7.33
C ARG A 123 -1.70 -4.38 6.46
N VAL A 124 -1.30 -4.92 5.32
CA VAL A 124 -2.20 -5.55 4.35
C VAL A 124 -1.63 -6.89 3.88
N TYR A 125 -2.46 -7.68 3.19
CA TYR A 125 -2.01 -8.79 2.35
C TYR A 125 -2.56 -8.62 0.94
N LEU A 126 -1.91 -9.26 -0.01
CA LEU A 126 -2.31 -9.29 -1.41
C LEU A 126 -2.98 -10.63 -1.70
N THR A 127 -4.24 -10.63 -2.14
CA THR A 127 -4.93 -11.84 -2.62
C THR A 127 -4.96 -11.88 -4.12
N LYS A 128 -4.56 -13.02 -4.69
CA LYS A 128 -4.67 -13.26 -6.13
C LYS A 128 -6.13 -13.29 -6.55
N GLN A 129 -6.50 -12.44 -7.51
CA GLN A 129 -7.80 -12.53 -8.16
C GLN A 129 -7.71 -13.46 -9.37
N TRP A 130 -8.59 -14.46 -9.41
CA TRP A 130 -8.83 -15.24 -10.62
C TRP A 130 -9.86 -14.48 -11.45
N ARG A 131 -9.42 -13.74 -12.48
CA ARG A 131 -10.36 -13.34 -13.53
C ARG A 131 -10.79 -14.60 -14.28
N THR A 132 -11.97 -15.11 -13.98
CA THR A 132 -12.71 -15.94 -14.92
C THR A 132 -12.99 -15.06 -16.14
N ARG A 133 -12.15 -15.15 -17.18
CA ARG A 133 -12.55 -14.74 -18.54
C ARG A 133 -13.66 -15.70 -18.99
N VAL A 134 -14.86 -15.53 -18.45
CA VAL A 134 -16.06 -16.09 -19.06
C VAL A 134 -16.65 -14.98 -19.91
N GLN A 135 -16.67 -15.24 -21.21
CA GLN A 135 -17.15 -14.38 -22.27
C GLN A 135 -18.50 -13.72 -21.92
N ASN A 136 -18.51 -12.39 -21.77
CA ASN A 136 -19.72 -11.60 -21.94
C ASN A 136 -20.14 -11.49 -23.44
N GLU A 137 -19.72 -12.43 -24.28
CA GLU A 137 -20.04 -12.46 -25.72
C GLU A 137 -21.07 -13.56 -26.10
N GLN A 138 -21.63 -14.32 -25.15
CA GLN A 138 -22.63 -15.35 -25.48
C GLN A 138 -23.99 -15.22 -24.78
N MET A 139 -24.20 -14.22 -23.92
CA MET A 139 -25.49 -14.01 -23.24
C MET A 139 -26.41 -12.97 -23.91
N ASP A 140 -25.96 -12.33 -24.99
CA ASP A 140 -26.77 -11.39 -25.80
C ASP A 140 -27.22 -11.97 -27.16
N GLN A 141 -26.97 -13.26 -27.42
CA GLN A 141 -27.49 -13.97 -28.62
C GLN A 141 -28.59 -15.00 -28.32
N CYS A 142 -29.08 -15.06 -27.08
CA CYS A 142 -30.29 -15.82 -26.73
C CYS A 142 -31.33 -14.92 -26.06
N LYS A 143 -31.92 -14.01 -26.84
CA LYS A 143 -33.26 -13.48 -26.61
C LYS A 143 -34.02 -13.44 -27.93
#